data_AF-T2G986-F1
#
_entry.id   AF-T2G986-F1
#
_cell.length_a   1.000
_cell.length_b   1.000
_cell.length_c   1.000
_cell.angle_alpha   90.00
_cell.angle_beta   90.00
_cell.angle_gamma   90.00
#
_symmetry.space_group_name_H-M   'P 1'
#
loop_
_entity.id
_entity.type
_entity.pdbx_description
1 polymer ?
#
loop_
_entity_poly.entity_id
_entity_poly.type
_entity_poly.pdbx_seq_one_letter_code
_entity_poly.pdbx_strand_id
1 'polypeptide(L)' 'MEHPAHGNLLTAKTDALVNTVNTMGAMGKGIALQFKKVFPEN' A
#
# COMPACT_ATOMS: atom_id res chain seq x y z
N MET A 1 11.75 14.28 -10.63
CA MET A 1 12.21 14.76 -9.31
C MET A 1 11.42 13.98 -8.28
N GLU A 2 12.09 13.27 -7.38
CA GLU A 2 11.40 12.52 -6.31
C GLU A 2 11.09 13.46 -5.14
N HIS A 3 9.91 13.29 -4.54
CA HIS A 3 9.46 14.08 -3.39
C HIS A 3 9.39 13.16 -2.17
N PRO A 4 10.42 13.12 -1.30
CA PRO A 4 10.38 12.30 -0.10
C PRO A 4 9.24 12.78 0.81
N ALA A 5 8.45 11.83 1.30
CA ALA A 5 7.31 12.06 2.19
C ALA A 5 7.35 11.10 3.38
N HIS A 6 6.71 11.49 4.46
CA HIS A 6 6.59 10.70 5.69
C HIS A 6 5.15 10.70 6.18
N GLY A 7 4.72 9.60 6.82
CA GLY A 7 3.37 9.43 7.36
C GLY A 7 2.71 8.13 6.88
N ASN A 8 1.39 8.10 6.88
CA ASN A 8 0.62 6.94 6.43
C ASN A 8 0.35 7.01 4.92
N LEU A 9 0.91 6.05 4.18
CA LEU A 9 0.75 5.94 2.72
C LEU A 9 -0.73 5.86 2.30
N LEU A 10 -1.60 5.20 3.09
CA LEU A 10 -3.01 5.00 2.76
C LEU A 10 -3.83 6.29 2.76
N THR A 11 -3.31 7.37 3.34
CA THR A 11 -3.97 8.68 3.40
C THR A 11 -3.30 9.73 2.51
N ALA A 12 -2.36 9.33 1.65
CA ALA A 12 -1.65 10.25 0.78
C ALA A 12 -2.60 10.90 -0.24
N LYS A 13 -2.44 12.20 -0.48
CA LYS A 13 -3.20 12.97 -1.47
C LYS A 13 -2.60 12.78 -2.87
N THR A 14 -2.81 11.61 -3.46
CA THR A 14 -2.27 11.21 -4.77
C THR A 14 -3.29 10.34 -5.49
N ASP A 15 -3.20 10.29 -6.82
CA ASP A 15 -4.18 9.59 -7.66
C ASP A 15 -4.07 8.06 -7.56
N ALA A 16 -2.87 7.55 -7.27
CA ALA A 16 -2.60 6.12 -7.15
C ALA A 16 -1.64 5.82 -5.99
N LEU A 17 -1.84 4.66 -5.37
CA LEU A 17 -0.96 4.10 -4.36
C LEU A 17 -0.34 2.80 -4.88
N VAL A 18 0.95 2.62 -4.65
CA VAL A 18 1.66 1.39 -5.01
C VAL A 18 1.88 0.56 -3.75
N ASN A 19 1.41 -0.69 -3.77
CA ASN A 19 1.65 -1.66 -2.71
C ASN A 19 2.76 -2.63 -3.12
N THR A 20 3.68 -2.94 -2.21
CA THR A 20 4.64 -4.02 -2.42
C THR A 20 3.99 -5.36 -2.11
N VAL A 21 4.12 -6.31 -3.04
CA VAL A 21 3.55 -7.66 -2.93
C VAL A 21 4.62 -8.70 -3.23
N ASN A 22 4.33 -9.96 -2.90
CA ASN A 22 5.06 -11.11 -3.44
C ASN A 22 4.31 -11.69 -4.65
N THR A 23 4.99 -12.58 -5.37
CA THR A 23 4.47 -13.24 -6.58
C THR A 23 3.43 -14.33 -6.30
N MET A 24 3.17 -14.65 -5.03
CA MET A 24 2.24 -15.70 -4.61
C MET A 24 0.90 -15.14 -4.08
N GLY A 25 0.68 -13.83 -4.16
CA GLY A 25 -0.56 -13.19 -3.71
C GLY A 25 -0.73 -13.10 -2.19
N ALA A 26 0.30 -13.38 -1.39
CA ALA A 26 0.19 -13.32 0.07
C ALA A 26 0.34 -11.86 0.59
N MET A 27 -0.60 -11.40 1.40
CA MET A 27 -0.60 -10.06 2.02
C MET A 27 -0.78 -10.16 3.54
N GLY A 28 0.15 -10.83 4.22
CA GLY A 28 -0.01 -11.22 5.62
C GLY A 28 0.59 -10.29 6.68
N LYS A 29 1.39 -9.28 6.29
CA LYS A 29 2.02 -8.34 7.24
C LYS A 29 2.33 -6.98 6.63
N GLY A 30 2.76 -6.05 7.48
CA GLY A 30 3.23 -4.73 7.07
C GLY A 30 2.19 -3.97 6.26
N ILE A 31 2.67 -3.17 5.30
CA ILE A 31 1.81 -2.34 4.46
C ILE A 31 0.83 -3.16 3.61
N ALA A 32 1.26 -4.31 3.07
CA ALA A 32 0.41 -5.18 2.27
C ALA A 32 -0.82 -5.69 3.04
N LEU A 33 -0.66 -6.04 4.33
CA LEU A 33 -1.81 -6.40 5.18
C LEU A 33 -2.76 -5.23 5.39
N GLN A 34 -2.24 -4.00 5.53
CA GLN A 34 -3.09 -2.82 5.66
C GLN A 34 -3.86 -2.55 4.37
N PHE A 35 -3.24 -2.68 3.19
CA PHE A 35 -3.93 -2.62 1.91
C PHE A 35 -5.03 -3.67 1.79
N LYS A 36 -4.77 -4.94 2.12
CA LYS A 36 -5.81 -5.99 2.09
C LYS A 36 -6.99 -5.70 3.03
N LYS A 37 -6.77 -5.04 4.16
CA LYS A 37 -7.85 -4.66 5.09
C LYS A 37 -8.70 -3.49 4.59
N VAL A 38 -8.08 -2.51 3.93
CA VAL A 38 -8.77 -1.31 3.41
C VAL A 38 -9.41 -1.56 2.05
N PHE A 39 -8.78 -2.39 1.22
CA PHE A 39 -9.21 -2.76 -0.13
C PHE A 39 -9.30 -4.30 -0.23
N PRO A 40 -10.32 -4.93 0.36
CA PRO A 40 -10.40 -6.39 0.47
C PRO A 40 -10.65 -7.13 -0.86
N GLU A 41 -11.07 -6.42 -1.91
CA GLU A 41 -11.35 -7.00 -3.24
C GLU A 41 -10.17 -6.93 -4.22
N ASN A 42 -9.03 -6.38 -3.79
CA ASN A 42 -7.79 -6.34 -4.59
C ASN A 42 -6.98 -7.64 -4.51
#